data_AF-A0A9Q0CLM8-F1
#
_entry.id   AF-A0A9Q0CLM8-F1
#
_cell.length_a   1.000
_cell.length_b   1.000
_cell.length_c   1.000
_cell.angle_alpha   90.00
_cell.angle_beta   90.00
_cell.angle_gamma   90.00
#
_symmetry.space_group_name_H-M   'P 1'
#
loop_
_entity.id
_entity.type
_entity.pdbx_description
1 polymer ?
#
loop_
_entity_poly.entity_id
_entity_poly.type
_entity_poly.pdbx_seq_one_letter_code
_entity_poly.pdbx_strand_id
1 'polypeptide(L)'
;MAGGRPMNGVQSLLTQQRVVLSLLATLVFLVAASFLLSTKTQTQTQAQAQPILSVHLDLIRRQASDHAALVSAYAAYSRRLKIDASRQVRLFSNLASSLADLASRLGSDDDQDHPVPVEKEAKDRVKLARQLVSESKEAFDTQVKIQKLRDTIFSVHEQLHRSRKLGDLSSRIAASSTPKSLHCLAMRLMEHRISHPQDAFPSTPASVASDLSLYHYAIFSDNIIAVSVVVNSVIRNAAHPSHHVFHVVTDPMYLPAMQVWFAKRPPTGGAHVDLHSTAEYTFLDASYSPVIRQIETGKQELSLLHYLRFYLPEIFPKLKRIILLEDDVVVQNDLVELWRVDLQGNVNGAVEMCFGGFRRYNWYLNFTNQMVKERFSPRACAWAYGVNVFDLQAWRTERCTEQFHQYQEMNEDGLLWKPDTVLPAGLMTFYTTTKPLEKSWHVMGLGYNPSVSPEEIRKAAVLHFNGNMKPWLDVAMNQYKQLWTKYVDSDMEFLQLCNFGL
;
A
#
# COMPACT_ATOMS: atom_id res chain seq x y z
N MET A 1 41.30 56.37 -3.69
CA MET A 1 40.08 55.53 -3.68
C MET A 1 40.36 54.28 -4.50
N ALA A 2 39.80 53.15 -4.09
CA ALA A 2 40.05 51.78 -4.58
C ALA A 2 41.37 51.12 -4.14
N GLY A 3 41.23 49.99 -3.45
CA GLY A 3 42.30 49.09 -3.01
C GLY A 3 41.66 47.86 -2.36
N GLY A 4 41.47 46.80 -3.16
CA GLY A 4 40.82 45.55 -2.75
C GLY A 4 41.68 44.67 -1.84
N ARG A 5 41.01 43.82 -1.05
CA ARG A 5 41.61 42.69 -0.33
C ARG A 5 40.99 41.37 -0.81
N PRO A 6 41.78 40.29 -0.97
CA PRO A 6 41.33 39.08 -1.68
C PRO A 6 40.58 38.11 -0.76
N MET A 7 39.68 37.33 -1.39
CA MET A 7 38.92 36.24 -0.81
C MET A 7 39.80 35.02 -0.51
N ASN A 8 40.34 34.92 0.71
CA ASN A 8 41.12 33.75 1.15
C ASN A 8 40.26 32.61 1.73
N GLY A 9 38.95 32.81 1.94
CA GLY A 9 38.06 31.79 2.54
C GLY A 9 37.51 30.74 1.56
N VAL A 10 37.32 31.12 0.29
CA VAL A 10 36.72 30.22 -0.73
C VAL A 10 37.73 29.20 -1.25
N GLN A 11 39.02 29.55 -1.29
CA GLN A 11 40.07 28.62 -1.71
C GLN A 11 40.29 27.47 -0.72
N SER A 12 40.05 27.69 0.59
CA SER A 12 40.20 26.69 1.66
C SER A 12 39.10 25.62 1.63
N LEU A 13 37.84 26.02 1.44
CA LEU A 13 36.72 25.08 1.27
C LEU A 13 36.82 24.27 -0.04
N LEU A 14 37.26 24.90 -1.13
CA LEU A 14 37.51 24.22 -2.40
C LEU A 14 38.69 23.24 -2.30
N THR A 15 39.71 23.52 -1.49
CA THR A 15 40.82 22.58 -1.28
C THR A 15 40.41 21.40 -0.39
N GLN A 16 39.62 21.60 0.67
CA GLN A 16 39.09 20.49 1.47
C GLN A 16 38.11 19.60 0.68
N GLN A 17 37.21 20.18 -0.12
CA GLN A 17 36.35 19.41 -1.01
C GLN A 17 37.14 18.64 -2.07
N ARG A 18 38.19 19.24 -2.64
CA ARG A 18 39.10 18.56 -3.58
C ARG A 18 39.84 17.40 -2.95
N VAL A 19 40.27 17.51 -1.68
CA VAL A 19 40.94 16.42 -0.96
C VAL A 19 39.97 15.26 -0.71
N VAL A 20 38.75 15.54 -0.25
CA VAL A 20 37.71 14.51 -0.04
C VAL A 20 37.27 13.84 -1.35
N LEU A 21 37.10 14.62 -2.43
CA LEU A 21 36.83 14.09 -3.76
C LEU A 21 37.99 13.28 -4.31
N SER A 22 39.25 13.68 -4.04
CA SER A 22 40.42 12.90 -4.46
C SER A 22 40.55 11.58 -3.69
N LEU A 23 40.16 11.57 -2.41
CA LEU A 23 40.16 10.36 -1.56
C LEU A 23 39.04 9.39 -1.97
N LEU A 24 37.85 9.91 -2.30
CA LEU A 24 36.76 9.10 -2.86
C LEU A 24 37.11 8.59 -4.26
N ALA A 25 37.72 9.42 -5.12
CA ALA A 25 38.14 9.02 -6.46
C ALA A 25 39.26 7.97 -6.42
N THR A 26 40.23 8.08 -5.48
CA THR A 26 41.26 7.05 -5.28
C THR A 26 40.68 5.77 -4.70
N LEU A 27 39.67 5.83 -3.82
CA LEU A 27 38.97 4.64 -3.34
C LEU A 27 38.23 3.94 -4.48
N VAL A 28 37.52 4.69 -5.34
CA VAL A 28 36.82 4.17 -6.51
C VAL A 28 37.81 3.64 -7.55
N PHE A 29 38.96 4.30 -7.75
CA PHE A 29 40.03 3.81 -8.63
C PHE A 29 40.68 2.54 -8.09
N LEU A 30 40.88 2.41 -6.78
CA LEU A 30 41.43 1.20 -6.17
C LEU A 30 40.45 0.02 -6.28
N VAL A 31 39.14 0.27 -6.12
CA VAL A 31 38.08 -0.74 -6.32
C VAL A 31 37.94 -1.12 -7.80
N ALA A 32 38.01 -0.15 -8.71
CA ALA A 32 37.97 -0.40 -10.16
C ALA A 32 39.25 -1.10 -10.66
N ALA A 33 40.42 -0.73 -10.14
CA ALA A 33 41.69 -1.37 -10.46
C ALA A 33 41.74 -2.81 -9.94
N SER A 34 41.19 -3.10 -8.75
CA SER A 34 41.06 -4.48 -8.26
C SER A 34 40.02 -5.30 -9.06
N PHE A 35 39.00 -4.66 -9.62
CA PHE A 35 38.07 -5.29 -10.56
C PHE A 35 38.68 -5.56 -11.95
N LEU A 36 39.54 -4.66 -12.44
CA LEU A 36 40.26 -4.79 -13.72
C LEU A 36 41.47 -5.73 -13.65
N LEU A 37 42.15 -5.79 -12.51
CA LEU A 37 43.21 -6.78 -12.21
C LEU A 37 42.63 -8.20 -12.04
N SER A 38 41.34 -8.32 -11.74
CA SER A 38 40.61 -9.59 -11.72
C SER A 38 40.25 -10.11 -13.13
N THR A 39 40.34 -9.27 -14.18
CA THR A 39 39.78 -9.58 -15.52
C THR A 39 40.78 -9.70 -16.67
N LYS A 40 42.10 -9.82 -16.44
CA LYS A 40 43.06 -10.08 -17.54
C LYS A 40 43.70 -11.48 -17.53
N THR A 41 43.23 -12.25 -18.51
CA THR A 41 43.92 -13.31 -19.30
C THR A 41 44.35 -14.60 -18.59
N GLN A 42 43.45 -15.58 -18.60
CA GLN A 42 43.81 -17.00 -18.70
C GLN A 42 44.36 -17.26 -20.12
N THR A 43 45.69 -17.34 -20.24
CA THR A 43 46.34 -18.06 -21.34
C THR A 43 46.19 -19.57 -21.11
N GLN A 44 45.80 -20.26 -22.18
CA GLN A 44 45.65 -21.70 -22.24
C GLN A 44 46.94 -22.41 -21.82
N THR A 45 46.87 -23.20 -20.74
CA THR A 45 47.69 -24.41 -20.59
C THR A 45 46.90 -25.42 -19.76
N GLN A 46 46.93 -26.66 -20.23
CA GLN A 46 46.21 -27.85 -19.76
C GLN A 46 46.15 -28.02 -18.24
N ALA A 47 44.97 -28.29 -17.67
CA ALA A 47 44.74 -29.29 -16.62
C ALA A 47 43.28 -29.31 -16.13
N GLN A 48 42.69 -30.50 -16.18
CA GLN A 48 41.67 -31.08 -15.27
C GLN A 48 40.47 -30.21 -14.81
N ALA A 49 39.28 -30.68 -15.17
CA ALA A 49 37.99 -30.19 -14.66
C ALA A 49 37.92 -30.31 -13.12
N GLN A 50 38.06 -29.18 -12.43
CA GLN A 50 37.61 -29.06 -11.04
C GLN A 50 36.11 -28.74 -11.01
N PRO A 51 35.34 -29.28 -10.05
CA PRO A 51 33.89 -29.11 -10.02
C PRO A 51 33.54 -27.66 -9.67
N ILE A 52 32.58 -27.06 -10.37
CA ILE A 52 32.08 -25.67 -10.19
C ILE A 52 31.82 -25.30 -8.71
N LEU A 53 31.52 -26.29 -7.87
CA LEU A 53 31.36 -26.15 -6.43
C LEU A 53 32.65 -25.71 -5.69
N SER A 54 33.84 -26.16 -6.11
CA SER A 54 35.11 -25.79 -5.47
C SER A 54 35.44 -24.31 -5.70
N VAL A 55 35.23 -23.82 -6.92
CA VAL A 55 35.43 -22.41 -7.28
C VAL A 55 34.46 -21.51 -6.51
N HIS A 56 33.21 -21.93 -6.36
CA HIS A 56 32.23 -21.19 -5.56
C HIS A 56 32.59 -21.17 -4.07
N LEU A 57 33.02 -22.31 -3.50
CA LEU A 57 33.46 -22.41 -2.12
C LEU A 57 34.73 -21.58 -1.85
N ASP A 58 35.67 -21.53 -2.78
CA ASP A 58 36.88 -20.72 -2.65
C ASP A 58 36.58 -19.22 -2.74
N LEU A 59 35.61 -18.81 -3.56
CA LEU A 59 35.11 -17.43 -3.58
C LEU A 59 34.48 -17.06 -2.23
N ILE A 60 33.61 -17.92 -1.69
CA ILE A 60 33.00 -17.72 -0.37
C ILE A 60 34.07 -17.63 0.72
N ARG A 61 35.07 -18.51 0.69
CA ARG A 61 36.18 -18.51 1.65
C ARG A 61 36.99 -17.22 1.58
N ARG A 62 37.31 -16.72 0.39
CA ARG A 62 37.99 -15.43 0.21
C ARG A 62 37.15 -14.28 0.75
N GLN A 63 35.87 -14.22 0.39
CA GLN A 63 34.96 -13.20 0.88
C GLN A 63 34.85 -13.22 2.41
N ALA A 64 34.78 -14.41 3.02
CA ALA A 64 34.76 -14.57 4.47
C ALA A 64 36.06 -14.08 5.12
N SER A 65 37.22 -14.37 4.52
CA SER A 65 38.52 -13.89 4.99
C SER A 65 38.63 -12.37 4.93
N ASP A 66 38.17 -11.76 3.83
CA ASP A 66 38.20 -10.30 3.66
C ASP A 66 37.29 -9.61 4.69
N HIS A 67 36.09 -10.15 4.93
CA HIS A 67 35.20 -9.63 5.98
C HIS A 67 35.79 -9.83 7.38
N ALA A 68 36.49 -10.96 7.65
CA ALA A 68 37.16 -11.18 8.92
C ALA A 68 38.28 -10.16 9.18
N ALA A 69 39.06 -9.83 8.14
CA ALA A 69 40.09 -8.80 8.21
C ALA A 69 39.49 -7.41 8.47
N LEU A 70 38.40 -7.08 7.77
CA LEU A 70 37.67 -5.82 7.95
C LEU A 70 37.15 -5.68 9.38
N VAL A 71 36.42 -6.69 9.89
CA VAL A 71 35.90 -6.70 11.26
C VAL A 71 37.02 -6.56 12.29
N SER A 72 38.16 -7.22 12.07
CA SER A 72 39.33 -7.10 12.95
C SER A 72 39.92 -5.69 12.97
N ALA A 73 40.00 -5.04 11.81
CA ALA A 73 40.47 -3.65 11.71
C ALA A 73 39.54 -2.68 12.45
N TYR A 74 38.22 -2.82 12.27
CA TYR A 74 37.24 -2.02 13.01
C TYR A 74 37.31 -2.26 14.52
N ALA A 75 37.48 -3.52 14.95
CA ALA A 75 37.63 -3.85 16.36
C ALA A 75 38.88 -3.21 16.99
N ALA A 76 40.01 -3.22 16.27
CA ALA A 76 41.24 -2.56 16.71
C ALA A 76 41.05 -1.04 16.83
N TYR A 77 40.40 -0.42 15.84
CA TYR A 77 40.08 1.01 15.85
C TYR A 77 39.17 1.38 17.03
N SER A 78 38.10 0.62 17.27
CA SER A 78 37.21 0.84 18.43
C SER A 78 37.92 0.69 19.77
N ARG A 79 38.84 -0.28 19.91
CA ARG A 79 39.66 -0.42 21.12
C ARG A 79 40.52 0.81 21.35
N ARG A 80 41.19 1.32 20.31
CA ARG A 80 42.01 2.53 20.39
C ARG A 80 41.18 3.73 20.84
N LEU A 81 40.04 3.99 20.19
CA LEU A 81 39.12 5.06 20.57
C LEU A 81 38.69 4.96 22.04
N LYS A 82 38.38 3.76 22.53
CA LYS A 82 38.01 3.54 23.94
C LYS A 82 39.14 3.88 24.91
N ILE A 83 40.37 3.51 24.58
CA ILE A 83 41.56 3.81 25.39
C ILE A 83 41.80 5.31 25.41
N ASP A 84 41.80 5.96 24.25
CA ASP A 84 42.02 7.41 24.12
C ASP A 84 40.94 8.20 24.89
N ALA A 85 39.67 7.82 24.77
CA ALA A 85 38.58 8.41 25.54
C ALA A 85 38.74 8.21 27.06
N SER A 86 39.13 7.01 27.49
CA SER A 86 39.37 6.72 28.93
C SER A 86 40.53 7.55 29.48
N ARG A 87 41.59 7.75 28.70
CA ARG A 87 42.73 8.60 29.06
C ARG A 87 42.29 10.06 29.19
N GLN A 88 41.52 10.56 28.24
CA GLN A 88 41.02 11.93 28.24
C GLN A 88 40.11 12.20 29.45
N VAL A 89 39.20 11.28 29.79
CA VAL A 89 38.36 11.37 31.00
C VAL A 89 39.21 11.45 32.27
N ARG A 90 40.25 10.61 32.40
CA ARG A 90 41.16 10.66 33.57
C ARG A 90 41.89 11.99 33.69
N LEU A 91 42.38 12.54 32.57
CA LEU A 91 43.07 13.83 32.55
C LEU A 91 42.14 14.96 33.01
N PHE A 92 40.91 15.01 32.48
CA PHE A 92 39.91 16.00 32.90
C PHE A 92 39.50 15.84 34.38
N SER A 93 39.28 14.61 34.84
CA SER A 93 38.92 14.32 36.24
C SER A 93 40.01 14.78 37.21
N ASN A 94 41.28 14.42 36.93
CA ASN A 94 42.40 14.80 37.79
C ASN A 94 42.60 16.31 37.83
N LEU A 95 42.44 16.98 36.68
CA LEU A 95 42.56 18.43 36.60
C LEU A 95 41.42 19.15 37.34
N ALA A 96 40.19 18.63 37.26
CA ALA A 96 39.05 19.14 38.01
C ALA A 96 39.25 19.00 39.52
N SER A 97 39.70 17.85 40.01
CA SER A 97 40.02 17.64 41.43
C SER A 97 41.15 18.56 41.91
N SER A 98 42.20 18.72 41.11
CA SER A 98 43.32 19.63 41.44
C SER A 98 42.89 21.10 41.50
N LEU A 99 41.99 21.54 40.61
CA LEU A 99 41.44 22.89 40.65
C LEU A 99 40.48 23.11 41.82
N ALA A 100 39.70 22.10 42.20
CA ALA A 100 38.82 22.16 43.38
C ALA A 100 39.62 22.26 44.69
N ASP A 101 40.71 21.48 44.81
CA ASP A 101 41.64 21.56 45.95
C ASP A 101 42.27 22.96 46.05
N LEU A 102 42.79 23.49 44.95
CA LEU A 102 43.31 24.87 44.89
C LEU A 102 42.25 25.92 45.27
N ALA A 103 41.01 25.76 44.81
CA ALA A 103 39.92 26.67 45.15
C ALA A 103 39.57 26.63 46.65
N SER A 104 39.63 25.46 47.29
CA SER A 104 39.42 25.34 48.74
C SER A 104 40.52 26.00 49.57
N ARG A 105 41.78 25.89 49.14
CA ARG A 105 42.94 26.53 49.79
C ARG A 105 42.92 28.05 49.68
N LEU A 106 42.36 28.57 48.59
CA LEU A 106 42.20 30.02 48.38
C LEU A 106 41.00 30.62 49.13
N GLY A 107 40.09 29.79 49.65
CA GLY A 107 38.89 30.22 50.40
C GLY A 107 39.02 30.16 51.92
N SER A 108 40.12 29.60 52.45
CA SER A 108 40.44 29.61 53.88
C SER A 108 41.20 30.88 54.25
N ASP A 109 40.71 31.61 55.25
CA ASP A 109 41.21 32.93 55.72
C ASP A 109 42.60 32.90 56.41
N ASP A 110 43.34 31.78 56.31
CA ASP A 110 44.51 31.47 57.15
C ASP A 110 45.87 31.63 56.44
N ASP A 111 45.90 31.96 55.15
CA ASP A 111 47.15 32.06 54.36
C ASP A 111 47.47 33.52 53.95
N GLN A 112 47.88 34.33 54.92
CA GLN A 112 48.43 35.69 54.67
C GLN A 112 49.96 35.72 54.43
N ASP A 113 50.70 34.61 54.61
CA ASP A 113 52.17 34.68 54.61
C ASP A 113 52.87 34.36 53.27
N HIS A 114 52.25 33.63 52.31
CA HIS A 114 52.90 33.35 51.00
C HIS A 114 51.92 33.22 49.81
N PRO A 115 51.38 34.35 49.27
CA PRO A 115 50.39 34.31 48.17
C PRO A 115 50.98 33.98 46.78
N VAL A 116 52.27 34.25 46.55
CA VAL A 116 52.91 34.18 45.22
C VAL A 116 53.04 32.75 44.64
N PRO A 117 53.40 31.70 45.42
CA PRO A 117 53.52 30.34 44.90
C PRO A 117 52.16 29.73 44.51
N VAL A 118 51.14 29.97 45.33
CA VAL A 118 49.76 29.47 45.12
C VAL A 118 49.12 30.15 43.91
N GLU A 119 49.36 31.46 43.74
CA GLU A 119 48.89 32.21 42.57
C GLU A 119 49.52 31.69 41.27
N LYS A 120 50.83 31.40 41.28
CA LYS A 120 51.53 30.83 40.12
C LYS A 120 51.02 29.43 39.78
N GLU A 121 50.84 28.57 40.79
CA GLU A 121 50.28 27.23 40.62
C GLU A 121 48.85 27.29 40.03
N ALA A 122 48.01 28.19 40.55
CA ALA A 122 46.67 28.41 40.03
C ALA A 122 46.69 28.87 38.56
N LYS A 123 47.56 29.82 38.20
CA LYS A 123 47.72 30.29 36.81
C LYS A 123 48.14 29.17 35.86
N ASP A 124 49.10 28.32 36.27
CA ASP A 124 49.60 27.22 35.45
C ASP A 124 48.52 26.13 35.26
N ARG A 125 47.76 25.79 36.31
CA ARG A 125 46.65 24.84 36.23
C ARG A 125 45.50 25.35 35.37
N VAL A 126 45.14 26.62 35.50
CA VAL A 126 44.11 27.26 34.66
C VAL A 126 44.54 27.31 33.19
N LYS A 127 45.83 27.59 32.92
CA LYS A 127 46.38 27.57 31.56
C LYS A 127 46.28 26.17 30.93
N LEU A 128 46.67 25.14 31.69
CA LEU A 128 46.56 23.74 31.26
C LEU A 128 45.10 23.33 30.99
N ALA A 129 44.17 23.77 31.84
CA ALA A 129 42.74 23.51 31.65
C ALA A 129 42.20 24.15 30.37
N ARG A 130 42.55 25.42 30.10
CA ARG A 130 42.16 26.10 28.86
C ARG A 130 42.68 25.39 27.62
N GLN A 131 43.93 24.94 27.65
CA GLN A 131 44.53 24.21 26.54
C GLN A 131 43.80 22.88 26.27
N LEU A 132 43.61 22.04 27.29
CA LEU A 132 42.94 20.74 27.15
C LEU A 132 41.49 20.87 26.69
N VAL A 133 40.76 21.88 27.20
CA VAL A 133 39.41 22.19 26.74
C VAL A 133 39.42 22.62 25.28
N SER A 134 40.37 23.48 24.86
CA SER A 134 40.47 23.93 23.47
C SER A 134 40.76 22.78 22.51
N GLU A 135 41.67 21.87 22.85
CA GLU A 135 42.01 20.68 22.04
C GLU A 135 40.83 19.71 21.92
N SER A 136 39.99 19.62 22.95
CA SER A 136 38.86 18.68 23.00
C SER A 136 37.54 19.25 22.47
N LYS A 137 37.46 20.58 22.32
CA LYS A 137 36.23 21.33 22.05
C LYS A 137 35.54 20.86 20.77
N GLU A 138 36.28 20.72 19.68
CA GLU A 138 35.71 20.35 18.39
C GLU A 138 35.10 18.94 18.41
N ALA A 139 35.80 17.98 19.02
CA ALA A 139 35.32 16.61 19.18
C ALA A 139 34.05 16.57 20.06
N PHE A 140 34.04 17.31 21.18
CA PHE A 140 32.88 17.43 22.05
C PHE A 140 31.68 18.06 21.34
N ASP A 141 31.88 19.21 20.69
CA ASP A 141 30.84 19.93 19.95
C ASP A 141 30.29 19.05 18.81
N THR A 142 31.14 18.26 18.15
CA THR A 142 30.73 17.29 17.13
C THR A 142 29.88 16.15 17.72
N GLN A 143 30.29 15.55 18.84
CA GLN A 143 29.50 14.50 19.51
C GLN A 143 28.15 15.03 19.99
N VAL A 144 28.10 16.24 20.55
CA VAL A 144 26.84 16.89 20.94
C VAL A 144 25.94 17.14 19.73
N LYS A 145 26.50 17.59 18.60
CA LYS A 145 25.74 17.76 17.34
C LYS A 145 25.20 16.42 16.82
N ILE A 146 26.01 15.36 16.85
CA ILE A 146 25.61 14.00 16.44
C ILE A 146 24.46 13.51 17.35
N GLN A 147 24.59 13.68 18.67
CA GLN A 147 23.56 13.26 19.61
C GLN A 147 22.25 14.03 19.39
N LYS A 148 22.32 15.37 19.27
CA LYS A 148 21.14 16.20 18.96
C LYS A 148 20.47 15.80 17.64
N LEU A 149 21.26 15.53 16.60
CA LEU A 149 20.74 15.06 15.31
C LEU A 149 20.05 13.70 15.47
N ARG A 150 20.64 12.75 16.21
CA ARG A 150 20.05 11.45 16.49
C ARG A 150 18.72 11.57 17.24
N ASP A 151 18.66 12.41 18.26
CA ASP A 151 17.45 12.66 19.05
C ASP A 151 16.35 13.30 18.19
N THR A 152 16.74 14.23 17.32
CA THR A 152 15.83 14.87 16.35
C THR A 152 15.28 13.84 15.35
N ILE A 153 16.13 12.97 14.80
CA ILE A 153 15.70 11.91 13.88
C ILE A 153 14.70 10.97 14.57
N PHE A 154 14.99 10.56 15.80
CA PHE A 154 14.09 9.69 16.57
C PHE A 154 12.75 10.37 16.84
N SER A 155 12.76 11.63 17.30
CA SER A 155 11.56 12.41 17.57
C SER A 155 10.71 12.62 16.31
N VAL A 156 11.33 13.00 15.18
CA VAL A 156 10.63 13.16 13.90
C VAL A 156 10.08 11.82 13.40
N HIS A 157 10.81 10.73 13.58
CA HIS A 157 10.34 9.39 13.20
C HIS A 157 9.11 8.96 14.03
N GLU A 158 9.11 9.23 15.33
CA GLU A 158 7.97 8.95 16.20
C GLU A 158 6.75 9.80 15.83
N GLN A 159 6.95 11.10 15.56
CA GLN A 159 5.90 11.99 15.10
C GLN A 159 5.32 11.50 13.76
N LEU A 160 6.17 11.12 12.81
CA LEU A 160 5.76 10.57 11.51
C LEU A 160 4.93 9.29 11.70
N HIS A 161 5.34 8.40 12.61
CA HIS A 161 4.59 7.17 12.91
C HIS A 161 3.20 7.45 13.49
N ARG A 162 3.11 8.39 14.45
CA ARG A 162 1.83 8.83 15.02
C ARG A 162 0.92 9.46 13.97
N SER A 163 1.46 10.38 13.15
CA SER A 163 0.72 11.02 12.06
C SER A 163 0.25 10.03 11.00
N ARG A 164 1.05 9.02 10.65
CA ARG A 164 0.64 7.94 9.73
C ARG A 164 -0.54 7.15 10.28
N LYS A 165 -0.48 6.70 11.54
CA LYS A 165 -1.58 5.97 12.19
C LYS A 165 -2.88 6.78 12.22
N LEU A 166 -2.79 8.07 12.55
CA LEU A 166 -3.94 8.97 12.54
C LEU A 166 -4.50 9.13 11.12
N GLY A 167 -3.62 9.34 10.14
CA GLY A 167 -3.99 9.43 8.72
C GLY A 167 -4.71 8.18 8.21
N ASP A 168 -4.22 6.99 8.54
CA ASP A 168 -4.83 5.71 8.17
C ASP A 168 -6.22 5.53 8.81
N LEU A 169 -6.39 6.00 10.05
CA LEU A 169 -7.69 5.98 10.73
C LEU A 169 -8.67 6.97 10.08
N SER A 170 -8.28 8.23 9.90
CA SER A 170 -9.11 9.26 9.27
C SER A 170 -9.50 8.87 7.84
N SER A 171 -8.56 8.29 7.08
CA SER A 171 -8.81 7.80 5.72
C SER A 171 -9.83 6.66 5.71
N ARG A 172 -9.76 5.72 6.66
CA ARG A 172 -10.77 4.65 6.79
C ARG A 172 -12.15 5.18 7.15
N ILE A 173 -12.23 6.10 8.12
CA ILE A 173 -13.50 6.73 8.51
C ILE A 173 -14.11 7.47 7.31
N ALA A 174 -13.31 8.21 6.56
CA ALA A 174 -13.78 8.90 5.35
C ALA A 174 -14.28 7.92 4.28
N ALA A 175 -13.61 6.77 4.11
CA ALA A 175 -14.00 5.76 3.14
C ALA A 175 -15.26 4.98 3.52
N SER A 176 -15.50 4.76 4.81
CA SER A 176 -16.69 4.05 5.31
C SER A 176 -17.91 4.95 5.49
N SER A 177 -17.71 6.27 5.52
CA SER A 177 -18.80 7.25 5.70
C SER A 177 -19.43 7.61 4.37
N THR A 178 -20.77 7.71 4.33
CA THR A 178 -21.47 8.27 3.17
C THR A 178 -21.32 9.80 3.14
N PRO A 179 -20.72 10.38 2.08
CA PRO A 179 -20.64 11.84 1.92
C PRO A 179 -22.03 12.50 1.95
N LYS A 180 -22.10 13.71 2.50
CA LYS A 180 -23.35 14.49 2.57
C LYS A 180 -24.01 14.68 1.20
N SER A 181 -23.21 14.87 0.16
CA SER A 181 -23.68 15.03 -1.22
C SER A 181 -24.32 13.74 -1.76
N LEU A 182 -23.70 12.58 -1.52
CA LEU A 182 -24.28 11.27 -1.90
C LEU A 182 -25.53 10.94 -1.10
N HIS A 183 -25.54 11.22 0.20
CA HIS A 183 -26.72 11.04 1.03
C HIS A 183 -27.89 11.94 0.56
N CYS A 184 -27.61 13.22 0.30
CA CYS A 184 -28.59 14.15 -0.28
C CYS A 184 -29.17 13.62 -1.59
N LEU A 185 -28.32 13.09 -2.48
CA LEU A 185 -28.74 12.55 -3.77
C LEU A 185 -29.72 11.39 -3.58
N ALA A 186 -29.36 10.41 -2.76
CA ALA A 186 -30.21 9.25 -2.49
C ALA A 186 -31.58 9.69 -1.92
N MET A 187 -31.57 10.60 -0.94
CA MET A 187 -32.81 11.11 -0.33
C MET A 187 -33.70 11.85 -1.33
N ARG A 188 -33.13 12.70 -2.20
CA ARG A 188 -33.92 13.43 -3.19
C ARG A 188 -34.48 12.55 -4.30
N LEU A 189 -33.73 11.55 -4.74
CA LEU A 189 -34.24 10.57 -5.71
C LEU A 189 -35.36 9.73 -5.10
N MET A 190 -35.24 9.36 -3.83
CA MET A 190 -36.29 8.67 -3.09
C MET A 190 -37.54 9.55 -2.92
N GLU A 191 -37.37 10.83 -2.57
CA GLU A 191 -38.46 11.82 -2.52
C GLU A 191 -39.16 11.93 -3.89
N HIS A 192 -38.38 12.06 -4.97
CA HIS A 192 -38.93 12.10 -6.34
C HIS A 192 -39.75 10.85 -6.65
N ARG A 193 -39.26 9.66 -6.26
CA ARG A 193 -39.96 8.38 -6.46
C ARG A 193 -41.31 8.31 -5.74
N ILE A 194 -41.39 8.92 -4.55
CA ILE A 194 -42.61 8.99 -3.75
C ILE A 194 -43.59 9.99 -4.38
N SER A 195 -43.12 11.16 -4.81
CA SER A 195 -43.95 12.20 -5.43
C SER A 195 -44.42 11.84 -6.84
N HIS A 196 -43.65 11.03 -7.58
CA HIS A 196 -43.96 10.62 -8.94
C HIS A 196 -43.95 9.08 -9.08
N PRO A 197 -44.95 8.37 -8.54
CA PRO A 197 -44.95 6.90 -8.57
C PRO A 197 -44.98 6.29 -9.96
N GLN A 198 -45.41 7.08 -10.95
CA GLN A 198 -45.54 6.71 -12.37
C GLN A 198 -44.17 6.65 -13.07
N ASP A 199 -43.16 7.35 -12.54
CA ASP A 199 -41.78 7.40 -13.08
C ASP A 199 -40.99 6.14 -12.68
N ALA A 200 -41.61 4.97 -12.85
CA ALA A 200 -40.98 3.70 -12.55
C ALA A 200 -40.03 3.31 -13.69
N PHE A 201 -38.80 2.90 -13.33
CA PHE A 201 -37.91 2.28 -14.29
C PHE A 201 -38.50 0.93 -14.72
N PRO A 202 -38.64 0.67 -16.03
CA PRO A 202 -39.20 -0.58 -16.50
C PRO A 202 -38.27 -1.74 -16.11
N SER A 203 -38.84 -2.81 -15.54
CA SER A 203 -38.09 -4.03 -15.28
C SER A 203 -37.57 -4.62 -16.59
N THR A 204 -36.34 -5.15 -16.56
CA THR A 204 -35.79 -5.85 -17.72
C THR A 204 -36.60 -7.14 -17.96
N PRO A 205 -37.04 -7.44 -19.19
CA PRO A 205 -37.77 -8.67 -19.47
C PRO A 205 -36.93 -9.89 -19.07
N ALA A 206 -37.56 -10.88 -18.42
CA ALA A 206 -36.87 -12.10 -17.98
C ALA A 206 -36.20 -12.88 -19.12
N SER A 207 -36.70 -12.72 -20.36
CA SER A 207 -36.07 -13.28 -21.57
C SER A 207 -34.70 -12.67 -21.84
N VAL A 208 -34.52 -11.37 -21.61
CA VAL A 208 -33.26 -10.63 -21.79
C VAL A 208 -32.33 -10.84 -20.61
N ALA A 209 -32.85 -10.78 -19.38
CA ALA A 209 -32.05 -10.93 -18.15
C ALA A 209 -31.33 -12.29 -18.06
N SER A 210 -31.86 -13.31 -18.74
CA SER A 210 -31.31 -14.68 -18.78
C SER A 210 -30.83 -15.13 -20.16
N ASP A 211 -30.69 -14.20 -21.13
CA ASP A 211 -30.28 -14.55 -22.50
C ASP A 211 -28.79 -14.87 -22.57
N LEU A 212 -28.47 -16.15 -22.78
CA LEU A 212 -27.09 -16.63 -22.84
C LEU A 212 -26.27 -16.11 -24.03
N SER A 213 -26.90 -15.41 -24.99
CA SER A 213 -26.22 -14.75 -26.11
C SER A 213 -25.68 -13.36 -25.75
N LEU A 214 -26.07 -12.80 -24.61
CA LEU A 214 -25.68 -11.48 -24.13
C LEU A 214 -24.51 -11.55 -23.13
N TYR A 215 -23.88 -10.40 -22.89
CA TYR A 215 -22.79 -10.24 -21.93
C TYR A 215 -23.35 -9.72 -20.60
N HIS A 216 -23.23 -10.53 -19.55
CA HIS A 216 -23.81 -10.23 -18.24
C HIS A 216 -22.78 -9.71 -17.25
N TYR A 217 -23.14 -8.64 -16.54
CA TYR A 217 -22.31 -8.02 -15.51
C TYR A 217 -23.04 -8.03 -14.18
N ALA A 218 -22.36 -8.38 -13.09
CA ALA A 218 -22.89 -8.23 -11.73
C ALA A 218 -22.24 -7.02 -11.06
N ILE A 219 -23.05 -6.15 -10.46
CA ILE A 219 -22.61 -4.98 -9.70
C ILE A 219 -23.38 -4.96 -8.37
N PHE A 220 -22.66 -4.97 -7.25
CA PHE A 220 -23.24 -4.92 -5.90
C PHE A 220 -22.87 -3.60 -5.23
N SER A 221 -23.81 -2.67 -5.11
CA SER A 221 -23.53 -1.34 -4.53
C SER A 221 -24.79 -0.54 -4.23
N ASP A 222 -24.71 0.29 -3.19
CA ASP A 222 -25.70 1.32 -2.86
C ASP A 222 -25.34 2.71 -3.42
N ASN A 223 -24.17 2.84 -4.05
CA ASN A 223 -23.68 4.11 -4.56
C ASN A 223 -24.16 4.33 -6.00
N ILE A 224 -25.27 5.06 -6.11
CA ILE A 224 -25.95 5.37 -7.38
C ILE A 224 -25.00 5.96 -8.43
N ILE A 225 -24.13 6.91 -8.05
CA ILE A 225 -23.21 7.55 -9.00
C ILE A 225 -22.11 6.57 -9.43
N ALA A 226 -21.55 5.82 -8.48
CA ALA A 226 -20.52 4.84 -8.76
C ALA A 226 -21.01 3.76 -9.73
N VAL A 227 -22.19 3.19 -9.48
CA VAL A 227 -22.85 2.25 -10.41
C VAL A 227 -23.08 2.89 -11.78
N SER A 228 -23.60 4.13 -11.82
CA SER A 228 -23.81 4.83 -13.10
C SER A 228 -22.49 5.02 -13.87
N VAL A 229 -21.38 5.31 -13.18
CA VAL A 229 -20.07 5.46 -13.82
C VAL A 229 -19.58 4.12 -14.39
N VAL A 230 -19.73 3.01 -13.66
CA VAL A 230 -19.38 1.68 -14.17
C VAL A 230 -20.17 1.38 -15.43
N VAL A 231 -21.50 1.49 -15.38
CA VAL A 231 -22.40 1.24 -16.52
C VAL A 231 -22.04 2.14 -17.72
N ASN A 232 -21.92 3.46 -17.49
CA ASN A 232 -21.56 4.40 -18.55
C ASN A 232 -20.18 4.13 -19.15
N SER A 233 -19.21 3.73 -18.32
CA SER A 233 -17.86 3.43 -18.79
C SER A 233 -17.82 2.16 -19.63
N VAL A 234 -18.59 1.13 -19.31
CA VAL A 234 -18.72 -0.05 -20.17
C VAL A 234 -19.40 0.32 -21.49
N ILE A 235 -20.55 0.98 -21.43
CA ILE A 235 -21.35 1.33 -22.62
C ILE A 235 -20.55 2.22 -23.58
N ARG A 236 -19.89 3.27 -23.09
CA ARG A 236 -19.15 4.22 -23.95
C ARG A 236 -17.96 3.59 -24.66
N ASN A 237 -17.41 2.49 -24.13
CA ASN A 237 -16.25 1.80 -24.71
C ASN A 237 -16.62 0.46 -25.36
N ALA A 238 -17.89 0.07 -25.36
CA ALA A 238 -18.38 -1.15 -25.99
C ALA A 238 -18.62 -0.96 -27.49
N ALA A 239 -18.24 -1.93 -28.31
CA ALA A 239 -18.52 -1.90 -29.74
C ALA A 239 -20.02 -2.08 -30.05
N HIS A 240 -20.73 -2.88 -29.25
CA HIS A 240 -22.16 -3.17 -29.42
C HIS A 240 -22.92 -3.05 -28.10
N PRO A 241 -23.24 -1.82 -27.64
CA PRO A 241 -23.82 -1.61 -26.31
C PRO A 241 -25.12 -2.39 -26.04
N SER A 242 -25.92 -2.65 -27.06
CA SER A 242 -27.16 -3.44 -26.95
C SER A 242 -26.96 -4.90 -26.53
N HIS A 243 -25.72 -5.42 -26.56
CA HIS A 243 -25.42 -6.78 -26.12
C HIS A 243 -25.05 -6.88 -24.63
N HIS A 244 -25.07 -5.79 -23.88
CA HIS A 244 -24.64 -5.74 -22.49
C HIS A 244 -25.84 -5.67 -21.53
N VAL A 245 -25.83 -6.53 -20.51
CA VAL A 245 -26.84 -6.60 -19.46
C VAL A 245 -26.16 -6.40 -18.10
N PHE A 246 -26.50 -5.32 -17.40
CA PHE A 246 -25.98 -5.00 -16.08
C PHE A 246 -26.99 -5.39 -15.00
N HIS A 247 -26.65 -6.41 -14.23
CA HIS A 247 -27.42 -6.82 -13.04
C HIS A 247 -26.89 -6.06 -11.83
N VAL A 248 -27.63 -5.04 -11.42
CA VAL A 248 -27.29 -4.18 -10.29
C VAL A 248 -28.11 -4.61 -9.09
N VAL A 249 -27.42 -4.92 -8.00
CA VAL A 249 -28.04 -5.37 -6.76
C VAL A 249 -27.68 -4.40 -5.64
N THR A 250 -28.68 -3.91 -4.93
CA THR A 250 -28.55 -2.86 -3.91
C THR A 250 -29.43 -3.19 -2.69
N ASP A 251 -29.17 -2.54 -1.57
CA ASP A 251 -30.04 -2.60 -0.40
C ASP A 251 -31.46 -2.10 -0.73
N PRO A 252 -32.52 -2.66 -0.11
CA PRO A 252 -33.90 -2.31 -0.43
C PRO A 252 -34.18 -0.81 -0.29
N MET A 253 -33.45 -0.11 0.57
CA MET A 253 -33.59 1.34 0.78
C MET A 253 -33.15 2.16 -0.43
N TYR A 254 -32.17 1.69 -1.21
CA TYR A 254 -31.60 2.43 -2.34
C TYR A 254 -32.21 2.05 -3.69
N LEU A 255 -32.88 0.89 -3.81
CA LEU A 255 -33.54 0.46 -5.05
C LEU A 255 -34.48 1.53 -5.64
N PRO A 256 -35.37 2.20 -4.88
CA PRO A 256 -36.26 3.22 -5.44
C PRO A 256 -35.49 4.41 -6.05
N ALA A 257 -34.38 4.81 -5.43
CA ALA A 257 -33.54 5.90 -5.91
C ALA A 257 -32.76 5.48 -7.18
N MET A 258 -32.26 4.25 -7.23
CA MET A 258 -31.58 3.69 -8.40
C MET A 258 -32.53 3.60 -9.61
N GLN A 259 -33.80 3.21 -9.38
CA GLN A 259 -34.84 3.22 -10.41
C GLN A 259 -35.06 4.63 -10.99
N VAL A 260 -35.24 5.65 -10.15
CA VAL A 260 -35.42 7.02 -10.63
C VAL A 260 -34.20 7.50 -11.43
N TRP A 261 -32.99 7.18 -10.97
CA TRP A 261 -31.75 7.53 -11.68
C TRP A 261 -31.76 6.99 -13.10
N PHE A 262 -31.93 5.66 -13.27
CA PHE A 262 -31.89 5.04 -14.60
C PHE A 262 -33.13 5.35 -15.44
N ALA A 263 -34.28 5.71 -14.84
CA ALA A 263 -35.44 6.21 -15.59
C ALA A 263 -35.17 7.59 -16.21
N LYS A 264 -34.52 8.49 -15.46
CA LYS A 264 -34.15 9.83 -15.94
C LYS A 264 -32.91 9.84 -16.83
N ARG A 265 -32.04 8.84 -16.69
CA ARG A 265 -30.80 8.63 -17.47
C ARG A 265 -30.74 7.19 -17.97
N PRO A 266 -31.58 6.83 -18.96
CA PRO A 266 -31.60 5.49 -19.49
C PRO A 266 -30.24 5.14 -20.12
N PRO A 267 -29.79 3.87 -19.99
CA PRO A 267 -28.57 3.39 -20.65
C PRO A 267 -28.60 3.69 -22.14
N THR A 268 -27.53 4.28 -22.66
CA THR A 268 -27.42 4.62 -24.09
C THR A 268 -27.09 3.39 -24.94
N GLY A 269 -27.39 3.46 -26.24
CA GLY A 269 -27.02 2.40 -27.20
C GLY A 269 -27.80 1.08 -27.04
N GLY A 270 -28.92 1.09 -26.31
CA GLY A 270 -29.79 -0.08 -26.15
C GLY A 270 -29.31 -1.10 -25.12
N ALA A 271 -28.33 -0.76 -24.29
CA ALA A 271 -27.88 -1.62 -23.19
C ALA A 271 -29.00 -1.83 -22.15
N HIS A 272 -28.94 -2.95 -21.44
CA HIS A 272 -29.97 -3.33 -20.46
C HIS A 272 -29.43 -3.19 -19.04
N VAL A 273 -30.22 -2.62 -18.14
CA VAL A 273 -29.92 -2.57 -16.70
C VAL A 273 -31.06 -3.28 -15.97
N ASP A 274 -30.74 -4.31 -15.22
CA ASP A 274 -31.66 -5.02 -14.35
C ASP A 274 -31.36 -4.65 -12.90
N LEU A 275 -32.37 -4.16 -12.18
CA LEU A 275 -32.22 -3.63 -10.83
C LEU A 275 -32.90 -4.57 -9.84
N HIS A 276 -32.12 -5.07 -8.88
CA HIS A 276 -32.61 -5.99 -7.84
C HIS A 276 -32.36 -5.43 -6.45
N SER A 277 -33.27 -5.75 -5.54
CA SER A 277 -33.09 -5.58 -4.10
C SER A 277 -32.55 -6.86 -3.45
N THR A 278 -31.71 -6.73 -2.42
CA THR A 278 -31.30 -7.88 -1.61
C THR A 278 -32.47 -8.60 -0.94
N ALA A 279 -33.58 -7.90 -0.69
CA ALA A 279 -34.78 -8.49 -0.09
C ALA A 279 -35.53 -9.45 -1.04
N GLU A 280 -35.21 -9.46 -2.34
CA GLU A 280 -35.80 -10.41 -3.30
C GLU A 280 -35.21 -11.82 -3.16
N TYR A 281 -34.03 -11.96 -2.54
CA TYR A 281 -33.33 -13.22 -2.41
C TYR A 281 -33.77 -14.00 -1.17
N THR A 282 -34.89 -14.70 -1.27
CA THR A 282 -35.45 -15.50 -0.16
C THR A 282 -34.54 -16.63 0.30
N PHE A 283 -33.60 -17.10 -0.53
CA PHE A 283 -32.60 -18.09 -0.13
C PHE A 283 -31.57 -17.54 0.87
N LEU A 284 -31.44 -16.21 0.95
CA LEU A 284 -30.40 -15.54 1.73
C LEU A 284 -30.88 -15.27 3.16
N ASP A 285 -31.04 -16.34 3.94
CA ASP A 285 -31.43 -16.29 5.35
C ASP A 285 -30.33 -16.83 6.28
N ALA A 286 -30.50 -16.70 7.60
CA ALA A 286 -29.53 -17.17 8.59
C ALA A 286 -29.36 -18.70 8.67
N SER A 287 -30.33 -19.46 8.13
CA SER A 287 -30.25 -20.91 8.06
C SER A 287 -29.29 -21.35 6.95
N TYR A 288 -29.30 -20.63 5.82
CA TYR A 288 -28.44 -20.92 4.68
C TYR A 288 -27.10 -20.20 4.71
N SER A 289 -27.06 -18.91 5.10
CA SER A 289 -25.88 -18.05 5.00
C SER A 289 -25.24 -17.77 6.35
N PRO A 290 -23.97 -18.18 6.58
CA PRO A 290 -23.26 -17.84 7.81
C PRO A 290 -23.01 -16.33 7.93
N VAL A 291 -22.95 -15.60 6.81
CA VAL A 291 -22.82 -14.14 6.81
C VAL A 291 -24.07 -13.48 7.40
N ILE A 292 -25.26 -13.91 6.98
CA ILE A 292 -26.53 -13.39 7.51
C ILE A 292 -26.63 -13.69 9.00
N ARG A 293 -26.30 -14.92 9.40
CA ARG A 293 -26.26 -15.32 10.81
C ARG A 293 -25.33 -14.44 11.64
N GLN A 294 -24.16 -14.07 11.12
CA GLN A 294 -23.20 -13.18 11.81
C GLN A 294 -23.69 -11.73 11.89
N ILE A 295 -24.36 -11.23 10.84
CA ILE A 295 -24.99 -9.90 10.82
C ILE A 295 -26.13 -9.83 11.84
N GLU A 296 -27.05 -10.79 11.83
CA GLU A 296 -28.22 -10.82 12.73
C GLU A 296 -27.83 -10.95 14.21
N THR A 297 -26.78 -11.73 14.50
CA THR A 297 -26.26 -11.88 15.87
C THR A 297 -25.45 -10.67 16.34
N GLY A 298 -25.16 -9.71 15.46
CA GLY A 298 -24.35 -8.52 15.76
C GLY A 298 -22.90 -8.83 16.12
N LYS A 299 -22.42 -10.06 15.87
CA LYS A 299 -21.05 -10.47 16.18
C LYS A 299 -20.03 -9.73 15.32
N GLN A 300 -20.42 -9.32 14.12
CA GLN A 300 -19.55 -8.64 13.19
C GLN A 300 -20.28 -7.60 12.33
N GLU A 301 -19.67 -6.42 12.17
CA GLU A 301 -20.13 -5.37 11.26
C GLU A 301 -19.75 -5.72 9.81
N LEU A 302 -20.57 -6.54 9.17
CA LEU A 302 -20.40 -6.97 7.78
C LEU A 302 -21.36 -6.22 6.86
N SER A 303 -20.85 -5.74 5.72
CA SER A 303 -21.71 -5.27 4.62
C SER A 303 -22.15 -6.46 3.78
N LEU A 304 -23.46 -6.76 3.78
CA LEU A 304 -24.02 -7.88 3.04
C LEU A 304 -23.68 -7.81 1.54
N LEU A 305 -23.73 -6.62 0.94
CA LEU A 305 -23.45 -6.41 -0.49
C LEU A 305 -22.06 -6.92 -0.89
N HIS A 306 -21.06 -6.77 -0.02
CA HIS A 306 -19.72 -7.29 -0.30
C HIS A 306 -19.70 -8.82 -0.39
N TYR A 307 -20.58 -9.52 0.33
CA TYR A 307 -20.61 -10.98 0.35
C TYR A 307 -21.54 -11.60 -0.70
N LEU A 308 -22.44 -10.82 -1.32
CA LEU A 308 -23.30 -11.30 -2.41
C LEU A 308 -22.53 -11.89 -3.59
N ARG A 309 -21.28 -11.46 -3.78
CA ARG A 309 -20.39 -12.04 -4.80
C ARG A 309 -20.19 -13.55 -4.65
N PHE A 310 -20.34 -14.12 -3.46
CA PHE A 310 -20.24 -15.56 -3.23
C PHE A 310 -21.52 -16.33 -3.54
N TYR A 311 -22.60 -15.63 -3.87
CA TYR A 311 -23.91 -16.20 -4.18
C TYR A 311 -24.29 -15.99 -5.65
N LEU A 312 -23.32 -15.67 -6.52
CA LEU A 312 -23.57 -15.43 -7.95
C LEU A 312 -24.32 -16.60 -8.64
N PRO A 313 -24.00 -17.88 -8.38
CA PRO A 313 -24.75 -18.98 -8.97
C PRO A 313 -26.21 -19.09 -8.51
N GLU A 314 -26.49 -18.71 -7.26
CA GLU A 314 -27.82 -18.72 -6.63
C GLU A 314 -28.66 -17.51 -7.08
N ILE A 315 -28.04 -16.33 -7.21
CA ILE A 315 -28.66 -15.12 -7.75
C ILE A 315 -28.97 -15.29 -9.25
N PHE A 316 -28.06 -15.91 -10.01
CA PHE A 316 -28.18 -16.08 -11.46
C PHE A 316 -28.20 -17.57 -11.88
N PRO A 317 -29.23 -18.35 -11.50
CA PRO A 317 -29.27 -19.80 -11.70
C PRO A 317 -29.25 -20.24 -13.16
N LYS A 318 -29.73 -19.38 -14.08
CA LYS A 318 -29.79 -19.67 -15.51
C LYS A 318 -28.50 -19.33 -16.25
N LEU A 319 -27.66 -18.46 -15.68
CA LEU A 319 -26.43 -18.01 -16.33
C LEU A 319 -25.29 -19.02 -16.15
N LYS A 320 -24.45 -19.11 -17.19
CA LYS A 320 -23.24 -19.95 -17.21
C LYS A 320 -21.96 -19.15 -16.93
N ARG A 321 -21.97 -17.86 -17.25
CA ARG A 321 -20.82 -16.98 -17.12
C ARG A 321 -21.29 -15.60 -16.69
N ILE A 322 -20.46 -14.89 -15.94
CA ILE A 322 -20.74 -13.51 -15.54
C ILE A 322 -19.42 -12.76 -15.31
N ILE A 323 -19.40 -11.46 -15.60
CA ILE A 323 -18.30 -10.57 -15.20
C ILE A 323 -18.73 -9.81 -13.95
N LEU A 324 -18.00 -9.94 -12.86
CA LEU A 324 -18.16 -9.11 -11.68
C LEU A 324 -17.44 -7.78 -11.88
N LEU A 325 -18.14 -6.67 -11.64
CA LEU A 325 -17.56 -5.32 -11.61
C LEU A 325 -17.84 -4.67 -10.26
N GLU A 326 -16.81 -4.18 -9.58
CA GLU A 326 -16.98 -3.35 -8.37
C GLU A 326 -17.39 -1.92 -8.75
N ASP A 327 -18.03 -1.19 -7.85
CA ASP A 327 -18.56 0.15 -8.11
C ASP A 327 -17.45 1.23 -8.24
N ASP A 328 -16.25 0.91 -7.78
CA ASP A 328 -15.06 1.75 -7.84
C ASP A 328 -14.17 1.45 -9.05
N VAL A 329 -14.73 0.87 -10.11
CA VAL A 329 -14.01 0.66 -11.37
C VAL A 329 -14.43 1.62 -12.48
N VAL A 330 -13.52 1.81 -13.44
CA VAL A 330 -13.77 2.52 -14.69
C VAL A 330 -13.26 1.65 -15.84
N VAL A 331 -14.14 1.36 -16.79
CA VAL A 331 -13.82 0.58 -17.97
C VAL A 331 -13.36 1.50 -19.10
N GLN A 332 -12.23 1.20 -19.71
CA GLN A 332 -11.61 1.97 -20.80
C GLN A 332 -11.62 1.23 -22.14
N ASN A 333 -11.76 -0.09 -22.14
CA ASN A 333 -11.79 -0.91 -23.35
C ASN A 333 -12.98 -1.87 -23.32
N ASP A 334 -13.37 -2.37 -24.50
CA ASP A 334 -14.43 -3.36 -24.64
C ASP A 334 -14.11 -4.65 -23.85
N LEU A 335 -15.08 -5.12 -23.05
CA LEU A 335 -14.95 -6.30 -22.20
C LEU A 335 -15.40 -7.60 -22.89
N VAL A 336 -15.84 -7.55 -24.15
CA VAL A 336 -16.21 -8.76 -24.91
C VAL A 336 -15.07 -9.77 -24.98
N GLU A 337 -13.84 -9.31 -25.15
CA GLU A 337 -12.69 -10.21 -25.21
C GLU A 337 -12.35 -10.80 -23.84
N LEU A 338 -12.60 -10.07 -22.74
CA LEU A 338 -12.51 -10.62 -21.38
C LEU A 338 -13.55 -11.73 -21.17
N TRP A 339 -14.80 -11.50 -21.62
CA TRP A 339 -15.87 -12.48 -21.55
C TRP A 339 -15.52 -13.79 -22.25
N ARG A 340 -14.76 -13.72 -23.36
CA ARG A 340 -14.38 -14.86 -24.20
C ARG A 340 -13.12 -15.58 -23.74
N VAL A 341 -12.42 -15.09 -22.71
CA VAL A 341 -11.23 -15.76 -22.19
C VAL A 341 -11.57 -17.22 -21.84
N ASP A 342 -10.74 -18.14 -22.33
CA ASP A 342 -10.79 -19.54 -21.95
C ASP A 342 -10.29 -19.70 -20.51
N LEU A 343 -11.14 -20.10 -19.56
CA LEU A 343 -10.74 -20.27 -18.17
C LEU A 343 -9.98 -21.58 -17.91
N GLN A 344 -9.79 -22.45 -18.91
CA GLN A 344 -9.04 -23.70 -18.79
C GLN A 344 -9.61 -24.60 -17.67
N GLY A 345 -10.93 -24.62 -17.53
CA GLY A 345 -11.64 -25.36 -16.47
C GLY A 345 -11.64 -24.69 -15.09
N ASN A 346 -10.96 -23.55 -14.92
CA ASN A 346 -10.99 -22.78 -13.68
C ASN A 346 -12.34 -22.09 -13.45
N VAL A 347 -12.68 -21.86 -12.19
CA VAL A 347 -13.93 -21.22 -11.77
C VAL A 347 -13.92 -19.73 -12.08
N ASN A 348 -12.78 -19.06 -11.95
CA ASN A 348 -12.68 -17.63 -12.24
C ASN A 348 -11.39 -17.23 -12.96
N GLY A 349 -11.44 -16.08 -13.62
CA GLY A 349 -10.30 -15.37 -14.16
C GLY A 349 -10.10 -14.05 -13.41
N ALA A 350 -8.89 -13.81 -12.92
CA ALA A 350 -8.54 -12.60 -12.19
C ALA A 350 -7.08 -12.19 -12.46
N VAL A 351 -6.79 -10.89 -12.37
CA VAL A 351 -5.40 -10.40 -12.43
C VAL A 351 -4.71 -10.59 -11.09
N GLU A 352 -3.55 -11.23 -11.11
CA GLU A 352 -2.71 -11.41 -9.94
C GLU A 352 -2.06 -10.08 -9.51
N MET A 353 -1.97 -9.89 -8.20
CA MET A 353 -1.42 -8.69 -7.55
C MET A 353 0.05 -8.84 -7.14
N CYS A 354 0.63 -10.04 -7.30
CA CYS A 354 1.93 -10.33 -6.74
C CYS A 354 3.05 -9.63 -7.52
N PHE A 355 3.76 -8.73 -6.85
CA PHE A 355 5.01 -8.15 -7.31
C PHE A 355 6.07 -8.33 -6.23
N GLY A 356 7.10 -9.13 -6.51
CA GLY A 356 8.09 -9.53 -5.51
C GLY A 356 7.47 -10.33 -4.35
N GLY A 357 7.73 -9.91 -3.10
CA GLY A 357 7.22 -10.54 -1.88
C GLY A 357 5.88 -9.98 -1.35
N PHE A 358 5.34 -8.92 -1.94
CA PHE A 358 4.11 -8.26 -1.48
C PHE A 358 2.85 -8.88 -2.13
N ARG A 359 1.71 -8.76 -1.45
CA ARG A 359 0.38 -9.18 -1.97
C ARG A 359 0.34 -10.67 -2.37
N ARG A 360 0.97 -11.51 -1.55
CA ARG A 360 0.85 -12.97 -1.58
C ARG A 360 -0.07 -13.43 -0.46
N TYR A 361 -0.45 -14.70 -0.45
CA TYR A 361 -1.36 -15.25 0.55
C TYR A 361 -0.88 -15.01 1.99
N ASN A 362 0.43 -15.02 2.25
CA ASN A 362 0.99 -14.73 3.59
C ASN A 362 0.70 -13.32 4.13
N TRP A 363 0.30 -12.38 3.27
CA TRP A 363 -0.11 -11.04 3.67
C TRP A 363 -1.56 -11.01 4.18
N TYR A 364 -2.39 -11.94 3.71
CA TYR A 364 -3.84 -11.94 3.91
C TYR A 364 -4.30 -13.01 4.89
N LEU A 365 -3.59 -14.14 4.96
CA LEU A 365 -3.95 -15.28 5.81
C LEU A 365 -2.97 -15.47 6.96
N ASN A 366 -3.48 -15.98 8.08
CA ASN A 366 -2.70 -16.28 9.25
C ASN A 366 -2.05 -17.67 9.16
N PHE A 367 -0.83 -17.74 8.63
CA PHE A 367 -0.05 -19.00 8.50
C PHE A 367 0.49 -19.57 9.82
N THR A 368 0.21 -18.93 10.96
CA THR A 368 0.42 -19.57 12.27
C THR A 368 -0.68 -20.58 12.60
N ASN A 369 -1.87 -20.42 12.01
CA ASN A 369 -2.96 -21.37 12.13
C ASN A 369 -2.67 -22.64 11.31
N GLN A 370 -2.88 -23.81 11.92
CA GLN A 370 -2.56 -25.10 11.33
C GLN A 370 -3.39 -25.39 10.05
N MET A 371 -4.69 -25.08 10.06
CA MET A 371 -5.57 -25.31 8.90
C MET A 371 -5.11 -24.49 7.70
N VAL A 372 -4.74 -23.23 7.90
CA VAL A 372 -4.22 -22.36 6.84
C VAL A 372 -2.92 -22.92 6.27
N LYS A 373 -2.00 -23.33 7.15
CA LYS A 373 -0.69 -23.85 6.77
C LYS A 373 -0.76 -25.16 5.99
N GLU A 374 -1.73 -26.01 6.30
CA GLU A 374 -1.91 -27.32 5.64
C GLU A 374 -2.58 -27.20 4.27
N ARG A 375 -3.50 -26.24 4.09
CA ARG A 375 -4.31 -26.12 2.86
C ARG A 375 -3.77 -25.10 1.84
N PHE A 376 -3.08 -24.06 2.28
CA PHE A 376 -2.67 -22.95 1.42
C PHE A 376 -1.15 -22.79 1.37
N SER A 377 -0.65 -22.24 0.26
CA SER A 377 0.75 -21.87 0.12
C SER A 377 0.97 -20.41 0.50
N PRO A 378 1.90 -20.08 1.42
CA PRO A 378 2.21 -18.69 1.75
C PRO A 378 2.81 -17.91 0.57
N ARG A 379 3.32 -18.64 -0.44
CA ARG A 379 3.93 -18.08 -1.64
C ARG A 379 2.95 -17.92 -2.80
N ALA A 380 1.72 -18.43 -2.70
CA ALA A 380 0.71 -18.25 -3.74
C ALA A 380 0.45 -16.76 -4.00
N CYS A 381 0.28 -16.42 -5.27
CA CYS A 381 -0.05 -15.07 -5.69
C CYS A 381 -1.50 -14.76 -5.34
N ALA A 382 -1.75 -13.66 -4.61
CA ALA A 382 -3.11 -13.18 -4.46
C ALA A 382 -3.56 -12.48 -5.74
N TRP A 383 -4.85 -12.48 -6.00
CA TRP A 383 -5.51 -11.68 -7.03
C TRP A 383 -6.51 -10.73 -6.37
N ALA A 384 -7.06 -9.77 -7.13
CA ALA A 384 -8.03 -8.81 -6.59
C ALA A 384 -9.43 -9.00 -7.17
N TYR A 385 -10.41 -8.62 -6.37
CA TYR A 385 -11.70 -8.21 -6.89
C TYR A 385 -11.60 -6.85 -7.59
N GLY A 386 -12.62 -6.48 -8.36
CA GLY A 386 -12.68 -5.23 -9.12
C GLY A 386 -13.23 -5.52 -10.51
N VAL A 387 -12.51 -6.38 -11.24
CA VAL A 387 -13.02 -7.05 -12.44
C VAL A 387 -12.61 -8.51 -12.43
N ASN A 388 -13.61 -9.40 -12.48
CA ASN A 388 -13.37 -10.83 -12.52
C ASN A 388 -14.37 -11.48 -13.47
N VAL A 389 -13.95 -12.48 -14.23
CA VAL A 389 -14.85 -13.33 -15.01
C VAL A 389 -15.06 -14.63 -14.25
N PHE A 390 -16.31 -15.05 -14.09
CA PHE A 390 -16.67 -16.27 -13.38
C PHE A 390 -17.40 -17.24 -14.30
N ASP A 391 -16.99 -18.50 -14.28
CA ASP A 391 -17.74 -19.62 -14.83
C ASP A 391 -18.67 -20.16 -13.73
N LEU A 392 -19.97 -19.83 -13.85
CA LEU A 392 -20.98 -20.22 -12.89
C LEU A 392 -21.31 -21.71 -12.98
N GLN A 393 -20.99 -22.39 -14.08
CA GLN A 393 -21.16 -23.84 -14.17
C GLN A 393 -20.04 -24.57 -13.42
N ALA A 394 -18.79 -24.17 -13.62
CA ALA A 394 -17.65 -24.67 -12.86
C ALA A 394 -17.81 -24.37 -11.36
N TRP A 395 -18.24 -23.16 -11.00
CA TRP A 395 -18.53 -22.79 -9.61
C TRP A 395 -19.50 -23.77 -8.93
N ARG A 396 -20.60 -24.12 -9.61
CA ARG A 396 -21.60 -25.08 -9.09
C ARG A 396 -21.01 -26.47 -8.93
N THR A 397 -20.19 -26.92 -9.89
CA THR A 397 -19.55 -28.24 -9.87
C THR A 397 -18.53 -28.35 -8.74
N GLU A 398 -17.73 -27.31 -8.53
CA GLU A 398 -16.75 -27.22 -7.45
C GLU A 398 -17.37 -26.84 -6.09
N ARG A 399 -18.68 -26.55 -6.06
CA ARG A 399 -19.44 -26.19 -4.86
C ARG A 399 -18.81 -25.01 -4.09
N CYS A 400 -18.32 -24.00 -4.81
CA CYS A 400 -17.54 -22.92 -4.19
C CYS A 400 -18.34 -22.10 -3.15
N THR A 401 -19.65 -21.95 -3.29
CA THR A 401 -20.51 -21.28 -2.27
C THR A 401 -20.44 -22.03 -0.93
N GLU A 402 -20.46 -23.36 -0.95
CA GLU A 402 -20.38 -24.17 0.26
C GLU A 402 -18.97 -24.13 0.87
N GLN A 403 -17.92 -24.12 0.05
CA GLN A 403 -16.56 -23.93 0.53
C GLN A 403 -16.39 -22.57 1.21
N PHE A 404 -16.96 -21.50 0.61
CA PHE A 404 -17.02 -20.18 1.22
C PHE A 404 -17.72 -20.23 2.58
N HIS A 405 -18.87 -20.90 2.69
CA HIS A 405 -19.58 -21.06 3.97
C HIS A 405 -18.70 -21.71 5.04
N GLN A 406 -18.05 -22.82 4.70
CA GLN A 406 -17.14 -23.52 5.61
C GLN A 406 -16.03 -22.60 6.11
N TYR A 407 -15.38 -21.84 5.22
CA TYR A 407 -14.33 -20.91 5.62
C TYR A 407 -14.86 -19.77 6.48
N GLN A 408 -16.03 -19.22 6.17
CA GLN A 408 -16.64 -18.14 6.94
C GLN A 408 -17.02 -18.59 8.36
N GLU A 409 -17.50 -19.83 8.53
CA GLU A 409 -17.76 -20.43 9.84
C GLU A 409 -16.47 -20.69 10.62
N MET A 410 -15.43 -21.22 9.96
CA MET A 410 -14.12 -21.44 10.60
C MET A 410 -13.41 -20.14 11.01
N ASN A 411 -13.75 -19.00 10.41
CA ASN A 411 -13.19 -17.69 10.74
C ASN A 411 -14.14 -16.83 11.59
N GLU A 412 -15.13 -17.41 12.27
CA GLU A 412 -16.05 -16.65 13.14
C GLU A 412 -15.31 -15.87 14.23
N ASP A 413 -14.14 -16.36 14.68
CA ASP A 413 -13.26 -15.72 15.66
C ASP A 413 -12.18 -14.80 15.03
N GLY A 414 -12.13 -14.70 13.70
CA GLY A 414 -11.14 -13.91 12.97
C GLY A 414 -9.71 -14.44 13.04
N LEU A 415 -9.49 -15.72 13.41
CA LEU A 415 -8.15 -16.29 13.58
C LEU A 415 -7.49 -16.71 12.26
N LEU A 416 -8.25 -16.98 11.20
CA LEU A 416 -7.73 -17.40 9.90
C LEU A 416 -7.32 -16.19 9.04
N TRP A 417 -8.13 -15.14 9.05
CA TRP A 417 -7.83 -13.85 8.46
C TRP A 417 -8.54 -12.73 9.21
N LYS A 418 -7.99 -11.52 9.10
CA LYS A 418 -8.62 -10.33 9.67
C LYS A 418 -9.91 -10.03 8.92
N PRO A 419 -11.02 -9.78 9.61
CA PRO A 419 -12.30 -9.80 8.94
C PRO A 419 -12.70 -8.39 8.46
N ASP A 420 -11.71 -7.49 8.31
CA ASP A 420 -11.80 -6.14 7.76
C ASP A 420 -11.82 -6.11 6.22
N THR A 421 -11.64 -7.27 5.58
CA THR A 421 -11.70 -7.40 4.13
C THR A 421 -12.30 -8.75 3.73
N VAL A 422 -13.10 -8.72 2.66
CA VAL A 422 -13.70 -9.91 2.04
C VAL A 422 -12.72 -10.67 1.13
N LEU A 423 -11.62 -10.02 0.73
CA LEU A 423 -10.66 -10.60 -0.21
C LEU A 423 -10.07 -11.96 0.24
N PRO A 424 -9.63 -12.14 1.50
CA PRO A 424 -9.07 -13.40 1.95
C PRO A 424 -10.05 -14.58 1.82
N ALA A 425 -11.35 -14.36 2.06
CA ALA A 425 -12.37 -15.37 1.83
C ALA A 425 -12.42 -15.80 0.35
N GLY A 426 -12.32 -14.84 -0.58
CA GLY A 426 -12.21 -15.11 -2.02
C GLY A 426 -10.97 -15.92 -2.38
N LEU A 427 -9.81 -15.50 -1.87
CA LEU A 427 -8.54 -16.19 -2.09
C LEU A 427 -8.57 -17.64 -1.59
N MET A 428 -9.24 -17.91 -0.48
CA MET A 428 -9.39 -19.26 0.06
C MET A 428 -10.39 -20.08 -0.75
N THR A 429 -11.57 -19.53 -1.06
CA THR A 429 -12.62 -20.22 -1.81
C THR A 429 -12.20 -20.61 -3.22
N PHE A 430 -11.42 -19.78 -3.92
CA PHE A 430 -10.97 -20.05 -5.29
C PHE A 430 -9.51 -20.50 -5.37
N TYR A 431 -8.93 -20.98 -4.26
CA TYR A 431 -7.56 -21.44 -4.27
C TYR A 431 -7.38 -22.60 -5.26
N THR A 432 -6.39 -22.49 -6.15
CA THR A 432 -6.11 -23.42 -7.27
C THR A 432 -7.18 -23.50 -8.38
N THR A 433 -8.27 -22.75 -8.28
CA THR A 433 -9.35 -22.68 -9.29
C THR A 433 -9.49 -21.31 -9.93
N THR A 434 -8.43 -20.49 -9.86
CA THR A 434 -8.32 -19.19 -10.54
C THR A 434 -7.33 -19.25 -11.68
N LYS A 435 -7.76 -18.82 -12.88
CA LYS A 435 -6.88 -18.54 -14.01
C LYS A 435 -6.29 -17.12 -13.88
N PRO A 436 -4.96 -16.97 -13.85
CA PRO A 436 -4.32 -15.67 -13.94
C PRO A 436 -4.61 -14.99 -15.28
N LEU A 437 -5.02 -13.72 -15.23
CA LEU A 437 -5.22 -12.87 -16.41
C LEU A 437 -4.05 -11.92 -16.62
N GLU A 438 -3.90 -11.44 -17.86
CA GLU A 438 -2.90 -10.42 -18.20
C GLU A 438 -3.12 -9.13 -17.40
N LYS A 439 -2.02 -8.52 -16.94
CA LYS A 439 -2.04 -7.31 -16.10
C LYS A 439 -2.79 -6.13 -16.74
N SER A 440 -2.82 -6.06 -18.08
CA SER A 440 -3.55 -5.04 -18.83
C SER A 440 -5.07 -5.09 -18.61
N TRP A 441 -5.64 -6.22 -18.19
CA TRP A 441 -7.09 -6.29 -17.91
C TRP A 441 -7.51 -5.43 -16.72
N HIS A 442 -6.66 -5.30 -15.70
CA HIS A 442 -7.03 -4.71 -14.42
C HIS A 442 -5.86 -4.01 -13.76
N VAL A 443 -5.87 -2.68 -13.79
CA VAL A 443 -4.89 -1.84 -13.10
C VAL A 443 -5.50 -1.31 -11.81
N MET A 444 -4.87 -1.67 -10.70
CA MET A 444 -5.28 -1.33 -9.35
C MET A 444 -4.42 -0.23 -8.73
N GLY A 445 -4.89 0.29 -7.60
CA GLY A 445 -4.15 1.17 -6.73
C GLY A 445 -4.54 2.64 -6.88
N LEU A 446 -5.51 2.97 -7.73
CA LEU A 446 -5.91 4.37 -7.93
C LEU A 446 -6.61 4.97 -6.71
N GLY A 447 -6.91 4.19 -5.66
CA GLY A 447 -7.43 4.66 -4.37
C GLY A 447 -6.44 4.63 -3.20
N TYR A 448 -5.16 4.29 -3.42
CA TYR A 448 -4.11 4.43 -2.37
C TYR A 448 -2.66 4.62 -2.88
N ASN A 449 -2.37 4.37 -4.16
CA ASN A 449 -1.03 4.41 -4.73
C ASN A 449 -0.86 5.63 -5.65
N PRO A 450 -0.11 6.67 -5.22
CA PRO A 450 0.11 7.86 -6.04
C PRO A 450 1.12 7.65 -7.18
N SER A 451 1.68 6.45 -7.32
CA SER A 451 2.79 6.16 -8.25
C SER A 451 2.43 5.11 -9.31
N VAL A 452 1.14 4.95 -9.63
CA VAL A 452 0.72 4.09 -10.76
C VAL A 452 1.18 4.76 -12.05
N SER A 453 1.84 3.99 -12.92
CA SER A 453 2.44 4.53 -14.15
C SER A 453 1.34 5.06 -15.09
N PRO A 454 1.51 6.25 -15.70
CA PRO A 454 0.60 6.73 -16.74
C PRO A 454 0.47 5.76 -17.91
N GLU A 455 1.53 5.01 -18.23
CA GLU A 455 1.51 4.01 -19.29
C GLU A 455 0.68 2.77 -18.93
N GLU A 456 0.74 2.33 -17.67
CA GLU A 456 -0.12 1.26 -17.17
C GLU A 456 -1.60 1.69 -17.21
N ILE A 457 -1.89 2.93 -16.79
CA ILE A 457 -3.24 3.51 -16.86
C ILE A 457 -3.72 3.56 -18.31
N ARG A 458 -2.91 4.02 -19.27
CA ARG A 458 -3.30 4.10 -20.68
C ARG A 458 -3.60 2.75 -21.32
N LYS A 459 -2.88 1.70 -20.92
CA LYS A 459 -3.00 0.35 -21.48
C LYS A 459 -4.06 -0.51 -20.78
N ALA A 460 -4.59 -0.06 -19.65
CA ALA A 460 -5.54 -0.81 -18.87
C ALA A 460 -6.90 -0.92 -19.57
N ALA A 461 -7.53 -2.09 -19.52
CA ALA A 461 -8.94 -2.25 -19.87
C ALA A 461 -9.86 -1.76 -18.74
N VAL A 462 -9.49 -2.03 -17.48
CA VAL A 462 -10.22 -1.60 -16.30
C VAL A 462 -9.28 -0.94 -15.30
N LEU A 463 -9.64 0.26 -14.89
CA LEU A 463 -9.00 1.02 -13.81
C LEU A 463 -9.77 0.79 -12.51
N HIS A 464 -9.06 0.53 -11.42
CA HIS A 464 -9.68 0.24 -10.13
C HIS A 464 -9.18 1.21 -9.05
N PHE A 465 -10.14 1.95 -8.49
CA PHE A 465 -9.92 2.88 -7.39
C PHE A 465 -10.01 2.19 -6.02
N ASN A 466 -9.48 0.96 -5.94
CA ASN A 466 -9.42 0.23 -4.68
C ASN A 466 -8.55 0.97 -3.65
N GLY A 467 -8.95 0.86 -2.39
CA GLY A 467 -8.42 1.67 -1.28
C GLY A 467 -9.42 2.66 -0.74
N ASN A 468 -8.94 3.51 0.16
CA ASN A 468 -9.77 4.44 0.92
C ASN A 468 -10.01 5.78 0.21
N MET A 469 -9.15 6.15 -0.76
CA MET A 469 -9.25 7.43 -1.48
C MET A 469 -10.13 7.28 -2.73
N LYS A 470 -11.40 6.91 -2.51
CA LYS A 470 -12.39 6.72 -3.59
C LYS A 470 -12.64 8.02 -4.37
N PRO A 471 -12.95 7.96 -5.68
CA PRO A 471 -13.01 9.15 -6.53
C PRO A 471 -14.17 10.11 -6.21
N TRP A 472 -15.21 9.63 -5.52
CA TRP A 472 -16.35 10.42 -5.05
C TRP A 472 -16.16 11.02 -3.65
N LEU A 473 -14.97 10.89 -3.05
CA LEU A 473 -14.63 11.45 -1.74
C LEU A 473 -13.72 12.67 -1.88
N ASP A 474 -13.80 13.60 -0.93
CA ASP A 474 -12.91 14.78 -0.90
C ASP A 474 -11.43 14.40 -0.71
N VAL A 475 -11.18 13.23 -0.12
CA VAL A 475 -9.83 12.66 0.06
C VAL A 475 -9.33 11.91 -1.16
N ALA A 476 -10.03 11.95 -2.30
CA ALA A 476 -9.59 11.33 -3.55
C ALA A 476 -8.21 11.86 -4.00
N MET A 477 -7.45 11.01 -4.69
CA MET A 477 -6.23 11.47 -5.34
C MET A 477 -6.58 12.31 -6.58
N ASN A 478 -6.33 13.63 -6.48
CA ASN A 478 -6.63 14.60 -7.54
C ASN A 478 -6.11 14.20 -8.93
N GLN A 479 -4.92 13.59 -9.00
CA GLN A 479 -4.30 13.16 -10.26
C GLN A 479 -5.08 12.04 -10.98
N TYR A 480 -5.91 11.26 -10.29
CA TYR A 480 -6.71 10.20 -10.89
C TYR A 480 -8.19 10.55 -11.01
N LYS A 481 -8.66 11.61 -10.33
CA LYS A 481 -10.08 11.98 -10.23
C LYS A 481 -10.74 12.13 -11.61
N GLN A 482 -10.05 12.75 -12.57
CA GLN A 482 -10.53 12.97 -13.94
C GLN A 482 -10.82 11.68 -14.72
N LEU A 483 -10.16 10.57 -14.37
CA LEU A 483 -10.39 9.27 -15.02
C LEU A 483 -11.80 8.74 -14.71
N TRP A 484 -12.34 9.09 -13.54
CA TRP A 484 -13.69 8.71 -13.09
C TRP A 484 -14.72 9.80 -13.42
N THR A 485 -14.43 11.07 -13.12
CA THR A 485 -15.42 12.16 -13.26
C THR A 485 -15.89 12.40 -14.69
N LYS A 486 -15.10 12.04 -15.71
CA LYS A 486 -15.51 12.13 -17.12
C LYS A 486 -16.72 11.25 -17.50
N TYR A 487 -17.06 10.27 -16.66
CA TYR A 487 -18.22 9.38 -16.83
C TYR A 487 -19.42 9.78 -15.96
N VAL A 488 -19.26 10.78 -15.08
CA VAL A 488 -20.34 11.32 -14.27
C VAL A 488 -21.19 12.25 -15.13
N ASP A 489 -22.51 12.12 -14.99
CA ASP A 489 -23.46 13.03 -15.64
C ASP A 489 -23.62 14.31 -14.82
N SER A 490 -22.77 15.31 -15.10
CA SER A 490 -22.79 16.62 -14.43
C SER A 490 -24.06 17.43 -14.65
N ASP A 491 -24.84 17.08 -15.68
CA ASP A 491 -26.06 17.79 -16.08
C ASP A 491 -27.30 17.24 -15.36
N MET A 492 -27.13 16.22 -14.53
CA MET A 492 -28.19 15.68 -13.69
C MET A 492 -28.57 16.68 -12.59
N GLU A 493 -29.81 17.16 -12.64
CA GLU A 493 -30.36 18.19 -11.73
C GLU A 493 -30.12 17.90 -10.24
N PHE A 494 -30.25 16.64 -9.84
CA PHE A 494 -30.07 16.22 -8.45
C PHE A 494 -28.62 16.37 -7.96
N LEU A 495 -27.63 16.22 -8.84
CA LEU A 495 -26.22 16.40 -8.47
C LEU A 495 -25.90 17.86 -8.17
N GLN A 496 -26.41 18.77 -9.00
CA GLN A 496 -26.24 20.21 -8.82
C GLN A 496 -26.90 20.66 -7.51
N LEU A 497 -28.14 20.20 -7.28
CA LEU A 497 -28.89 20.50 -6.07
C LEU A 497 -28.20 19.98 -4.79
N CYS A 498 -27.46 18.87 -4.88
CA CYS A 498 -26.77 18.25 -3.76
C CYS A 498 -25.30 18.65 -3.61
N ASN A 499 -24.85 19.69 -4.35
CA ASN A 499 -23.47 20.18 -4.33
C ASN A 499 -22.45 19.04 -4.50
N PHE A 500 -22.72 18.09 -5.39
CA PHE A 500 -21.77 17.02 -5.68
C PHE A 500 -20.56 17.62 -6.42
N GLY A 501 -19.45 17.81 -5.71
CA GLY A 501 -18.24 18.42 -6.22
C GLY A 501 -17.45 17.48 -7.13
N LEU A 502 -17.48 17.75 -8.44
CA LEU A 502 -16.63 17.07 -9.42
C LEU A 502 -15.15 17.43 -9.29
#